data_AF-A0A535DT56-F1
#
_entry.id   AF-A0A535DT56-F1
#
_cell.length_a   1.000
_cell.length_b   1.000
_cell.length_c   1.000
_cell.angle_alpha   90.00
_cell.angle_beta   90.00
_cell.angle_gamma   90.00
#
_symmetry.space_group_name_H-M   'P 1'
#
loop_
_entity.id
_entity.type
_entity.pdbx_description
1 polymer ?
#
loop_
_entity_poly.entity_id
_entity_poly.type
_entity_poly.pdbx_seq_one_letter_code
_entity_poly.pdbx_strand_id
1 'polypeptide(L)'
;MYAPPLWLIVLGAVLVGLAAAGALYLWPPSRDRRRIVVGSVAAVLAFLLWRGALLIADGANFDIDYPVLLGLSFEDIGSGIMAFLFAALAFGLGADRAQPAQLVVRSAALVGVAAMVVDRFV
;
A
#
# COMPACT_ATOMS: atom_id res chain seq x y z
N MET A 1 -22.61 2.67 -11.75
CA MET A 1 -21.77 2.67 -10.54
C MET A 1 -21.75 1.26 -9.95
N TYR A 2 -20.78 0.44 -10.34
CA TYR A 2 -20.51 -0.81 -9.62
C TYR A 2 -19.56 -0.44 -8.48
N ALA A 3 -20.13 -0.10 -7.32
CA ALA A 3 -19.33 0.07 -6.11
C ALA A 3 -19.12 -1.33 -5.51
N PRO A 4 -17.86 -1.78 -5.30
CA PRO A 4 -17.63 -3.06 -4.65
C PRO A 4 -18.31 -3.07 -3.27
N PRO A 5 -18.88 -4.21 -2.85
CA PRO A 5 -19.50 -4.31 -1.54
C PRO A 5 -18.50 -3.98 -0.44
N LEU A 6 -18.98 -3.33 0.63
CA LEU A 6 -18.13 -2.81 1.71
C LEU A 6 -17.23 -3.87 2.35
N TRP A 7 -17.67 -5.14 2.40
CA TRP A 7 -16.87 -6.23 2.95
C TRP A 7 -15.61 -6.55 2.11
N LEU A 8 -15.64 -6.33 0.78
CA LEU A 8 -14.45 -6.48 -0.08
C LEU A 8 -13.44 -5.38 0.21
N ILE A 9 -13.91 -4.14 0.40
CA ILE A 9 -13.04 -3.02 0.75
C ILE A 9 -12.37 -3.28 2.12
N VAL A 10 -13.13 -3.77 3.10
CA VAL A 10 -12.59 -4.14 4.42
C VAL A 10 -11.59 -5.28 4.30
N LEU A 11 -11.90 -6.33 3.53
CA LEU A 11 -11.00 -7.45 3.30
C LEU A 11 -9.69 -6.98 2.65
N GLY A 12 -9.77 -6.16 1.60
CA GLY A 12 -8.61 -5.58 0.92
C GLY A 12 -7.74 -4.76 1.87
N ALA A 13 -8.36 -3.88 2.67
CA ALA A 13 -7.64 -3.09 3.67
C ALA A 13 -6.89 -3.97 4.68
N VAL A 14 -7.52 -5.05 5.15
CA VAL A 14 -6.87 -6.01 6.06
C VAL A 14 -5.71 -6.74 5.38
N LEU A 15 -5.92 -7.24 4.16
CA LEU A 15 -4.89 -7.96 3.40
C LEU A 15 -3.69 -7.08 3.09
N VAL A 16 -3.91 -5.83 2.69
CA VAL A 16 -2.83 -4.85 2.45
C VAL A 16 -2.04 -4.57 3.72
N GLY A 17 -2.73 -4.36 4.86
CA GLY A 17 -2.06 -4.15 6.15
C GLY A 17 -1.20 -5.33 6.58
N LEU A 18 -1.71 -6.56 6.40
CA LEU A 18 -0.98 -7.80 6.69
C LEU A 18 0.20 -8.02 5.74
N ALA A 19 0.04 -7.74 4.46
CA ALA A 19 1.13 -7.86 3.49
C ALA A 19 2.25 -6.85 3.75
N ALA A 20 1.91 -5.61 4.07
CA ALA A 20 2.88 -4.60 4.51
C ALA A 20 3.61 -5.05 5.78
N ALA A 21 2.89 -5.61 6.75
CA ALA A 21 3.50 -6.16 7.97
C ALA A 21 4.49 -7.29 7.64
N GLY A 22 4.06 -8.24 6.80
CA GLY A 22 4.85 -9.37 6.35
C GLY A 22 6.11 -8.93 5.60
N ALA A 23 5.97 -8.02 4.65
CA ALA A 23 7.09 -7.49 3.86
C ALA A 23 8.15 -6.80 4.75
N LEU A 24 7.71 -5.99 5.71
CA LEU A 24 8.63 -5.34 6.66
C LEU A 24 9.25 -6.35 7.64
N TYR A 25 8.49 -7.34 8.10
CA TYR A 25 8.97 -8.38 9.01
C TYR A 25 10.00 -9.32 8.35
N LEU A 26 9.83 -9.61 7.06
CA LEU A 26 10.72 -10.48 6.29
C LEU A 26 12.04 -9.79 5.92
N TRP A 27 12.10 -8.45 5.92
CA TRP A 27 13.31 -7.69 5.65
C TRP A 27 14.03 -7.31 6.97
N PRO A 28 15.18 -7.93 7.32
CA PRO A 28 15.80 -7.76 8.64
C PRO A 28 16.08 -6.30 9.03
N PRO A 29 16.56 -5.41 8.14
CA PRO A 29 16.75 -3.99 8.46
C PRO A 29 15.47 -3.22 8.82
N SER A 30 14.29 -3.75 8.45
CA SER A 30 12.98 -3.17 8.74
C SER A 30 12.26 -3.85 9.92
N ARG A 31 12.87 -4.86 10.54
CA ARG A 31 12.23 -5.73 11.53
C ARG A 31 12.14 -5.10 12.92
N ASP A 32 11.54 -3.92 12.97
CA ASP A 32 11.20 -3.20 14.19
C ASP A 32 9.68 -3.15 14.37
N ARG A 33 9.21 -3.39 15.60
CA ARG A 33 7.77 -3.48 15.89
C ARG A 33 7.04 -2.17 15.59
N ARG A 34 7.65 -1.02 15.90
CA ARG A 34 7.05 0.29 15.66
C ARG A 34 6.99 0.56 14.16
N ARG A 35 8.04 0.24 13.41
CA ARG A 35 8.04 0.39 11.94
C ARG A 35 7.00 -0.48 11.27
N ILE A 36 6.89 -1.74 11.69
CA ILE A 36 5.87 -2.67 11.16
C ILE A 36 4.47 -2.10 11.37
N VAL A 37 4.13 -1.69 12.61
CA VAL A 37 2.81 -1.12 12.92
C VAL A 37 2.54 0.15 12.11
N VAL A 38 3.49 1.09 12.08
CA VAL A 38 3.32 2.35 11.36
C VAL A 38 3.18 2.12 9.86
N GLY A 39 4.00 1.22 9.29
CA GLY A 39 3.93 0.87 7.87
C GLY A 39 2.61 0.21 7.47
N SER A 40 2.13 -0.74 8.28
CA SER A 40 0.82 -1.37 8.06
C SER A 40 -0.34 -0.40 8.12
N VAL A 41 -0.35 0.51 9.11
CA VAL A 41 -1.38 1.55 9.23
C VAL A 41 -1.32 2.51 8.05
N ALA A 42 -0.12 2.94 7.65
CA ALA A 42 0.07 3.79 6.48
C ALA A 42 -0.45 3.14 5.19
N ALA A 43 -0.19 1.84 4.99
CA ALA A 43 -0.68 1.08 3.85
C ALA A 43 -2.21 1.00 3.81
N VAL A 44 -2.85 0.71 4.96
CA VAL A 44 -4.32 0.67 5.08
C VAL A 44 -4.94 2.03 4.75
N LEU A 45 -4.40 3.11 5.31
CA LEU A 45 -4.91 4.46 5.05
C LEU A 45 -4.73 4.86 3.58
N ALA A 46 -3.59 4.52 2.97
CA ALA A 46 -3.33 4.76 1.56
C ALA A 46 -4.32 4.00 0.66
N PHE A 47 -4.55 2.71 0.94
CA PHE A 47 -5.51 1.88 0.21
C PHE A 47 -6.92 2.47 0.29
N LEU A 48 -7.41 2.79 1.49
CA LEU A 48 -8.74 3.35 1.69
C LEU A 48 -8.91 4.70 0.99
N LEU A 49 -7.89 5.56 1.04
CA LEU A 49 -7.93 6.86 0.39
C LEU A 49 -7.95 6.72 -1.14
N TRP A 50 -7.10 5.85 -1.69
CA TRP A 50 -7.04 5.60 -3.13
C TRP A 50 -8.34 4.98 -3.65
N ARG A 51 -8.84 3.93 -2.99
CA ARG A 51 -10.12 3.30 -3.34
C ARG A 51 -11.28 4.29 -3.24
N GLY A 52 -11.28 5.15 -2.22
CA GLY A 52 -12.25 6.23 -2.08
C GLY A 52 -12.20 7.24 -3.24
N ALA A 53 -11.00 7.62 -3.68
CA ALA A 53 -10.82 8.50 -4.84
C ALA A 53 -11.34 7.87 -6.13
N LEU A 54 -11.08 6.58 -6.36
CA LEU A 54 -11.59 5.84 -7.52
C LEU A 54 -13.13 5.74 -7.53
N LEU A 55 -13.73 5.49 -6.37
CA LEU A 55 -15.19 5.47 -6.22
C LEU A 55 -15.83 6.82 -6.54
N ILE A 56 -15.22 7.92 -6.10
CA ILE A 56 -15.72 9.28 -6.36
C ILE A 56 -15.55 9.66 -7.84
N ALA A 57 -14.47 9.19 -8.48
CA ALA A 57 -14.14 9.53 -9.86
C ALA A 57 -14.81 8.61 -10.91
N ASP A 58 -15.68 7.67 -10.50
CA ASP A 58 -16.19 6.60 -11.38
C ASP A 58 -15.05 5.86 -12.11
N GLY A 59 -13.94 5.64 -11.40
CA GLY A 59 -12.68 5.13 -11.94
C GLY A 59 -12.68 3.65 -12.32
N ALA A 60 -13.82 3.03 -12.64
CA ALA A 60 -13.91 1.60 -12.93
C ALA A 60 -13.01 1.14 -14.10
N ASN A 61 -12.64 2.06 -15.00
CA ASN A 61 -11.71 1.76 -16.09
C ASN A 61 -10.23 1.71 -15.65
N PHE A 62 -9.92 2.01 -14.38
CA PHE A 62 -8.57 1.86 -13.83
C PHE A 62 -8.27 0.41 -13.44
N ASP A 63 -9.31 -0.39 -13.19
CA ASP A 63 -9.25 -1.82 -12.85
C ASP A 63 -9.23 -2.70 -14.12
N ILE A 64 -8.32 -2.37 -15.03
CA ILE A 64 -8.10 -3.14 -16.26
C ILE A 64 -6.68 -3.67 -16.22
N ASP A 65 -6.54 -4.98 -16.18
CA ASP A 65 -5.24 -5.65 -16.21
C ASP A 65 -4.56 -5.47 -17.58
N TYR A 66 -3.35 -4.90 -17.58
CA TYR A 66 -2.57 -4.70 -18.80
C TYR A 66 -1.42 -5.73 -18.90
N PRO A 67 -1.40 -6.61 -19.91
CA PRO A 67 -0.34 -7.61 -20.07
C PRO A 67 1.07 -7.01 -20.14
N VAL A 68 1.19 -5.81 -20.73
CA VAL A 68 2.47 -5.08 -20.85
C VAL A 68 2.98 -4.59 -19.49
N LEU A 69 2.09 -4.40 -18.52
CA LEU A 69 2.42 -3.99 -17.15
C LEU A 69 2.50 -5.20 -16.21
N LEU A 70 3.00 -6.35 -16.68
CA LEU A 70 3.01 -7.61 -15.93
C LEU A 70 1.61 -8.03 -15.45
N GLY A 71 0.60 -7.64 -16.23
CA GLY A 71 -0.81 -7.84 -15.94
C GLY A 71 -1.40 -6.80 -15.00
N LEU A 72 -0.67 -5.80 -14.50
CA LEU A 72 -1.16 -4.86 -13.48
C LEU A 72 -2.14 -3.85 -14.05
N SER A 73 -3.08 -3.43 -13.22
CA SER A 73 -4.01 -2.36 -13.50
C SER A 73 -3.45 -1.00 -13.08
N PHE A 74 -4.05 0.10 -13.55
CA PHE A 74 -3.68 1.45 -13.06
C PHE A 74 -4.15 1.66 -11.62
N GLU A 75 -5.17 0.93 -11.20
CA GLU A 75 -5.61 0.89 -9.81
C GLU A 75 -4.51 0.29 -8.90
N ASP A 76 -3.92 -0.85 -9.26
CA ASP A 76 -2.84 -1.51 -8.51
C ASP A 76 -1.61 -0.62 -8.37
N ILE A 77 -1.24 0.04 -9.48
CA ILE A 77 -0.09 0.96 -9.51
C ILE A 77 -0.36 2.14 -8.57
N GLY A 78 -1.57 2.68 -8.61
CA GLY A 78 -2.00 3.78 -7.75
C GLY A 78 -1.95 3.41 -6.27
N SER A 79 -2.43 2.24 -5.89
CA SER A 79 -2.39 1.78 -4.49
C SER A 79 -0.95 1.59 -4.01
N GLY A 80 -0.07 1.04 -4.85
CA GLY A 80 1.36 0.92 -4.55
C GLY A 80 2.06 2.26 -4.32
N ILE A 81 1.83 3.23 -5.21
CA ILE A 81 2.39 4.58 -5.10
C ILE A 81 1.87 5.30 -3.85
N MET A 82 0.57 5.20 -3.58
CA MET A 82 -0.05 5.81 -2.40
C MET A 82 0.50 5.20 -1.11
N ALA A 83 0.64 3.88 -1.05
CA ALA A 83 1.19 3.18 0.10
C ALA A 83 2.66 3.54 0.34
N PHE A 84 3.47 3.64 -0.72
CA PHE A 84 4.84 4.14 -0.64
C PHE A 84 4.89 5.56 -0.07
N LEU A 85 4.09 6.49 -0.63
CA LEU A 85 4.06 7.89 -0.20
C LEU A 85 3.67 8.02 1.28
N PHE A 86 2.60 7.36 1.69
CA PHE A 86 2.13 7.39 3.08
C PHE A 86 3.14 6.79 4.04
N ALA A 87 3.75 5.66 3.68
CA ALA A 87 4.79 5.04 4.49
C ALA A 87 6.04 5.91 4.59
N ALA A 88 6.48 6.52 3.48
CA ALA A 88 7.63 7.41 3.45
C ALA A 88 7.41 8.65 4.34
N LEU A 89 6.21 9.25 4.29
CA LEU A 89 5.84 10.35 5.18
C LEU A 89 5.77 9.90 6.65
N ALA A 90 5.13 8.77 6.94
CA ALA A 90 4.98 8.27 8.31
C ALA A 90 6.32 7.88 8.95
N PHE A 91 7.22 7.26 8.19
CA PHE A 91 8.57 6.93 8.64
C PHE A 91 9.44 8.19 8.74
N GLY A 92 9.54 8.97 7.66
CA GLY A 92 10.42 10.13 7.57
C GLY A 92 10.05 11.28 8.51
N LEU A 93 8.76 11.51 8.76
CA LEU A 93 8.27 12.56 9.65
C LEU A 93 7.93 12.03 11.06
N GLY A 94 7.99 10.72 11.29
CA GLY A 94 7.47 10.10 12.50
C GLY A 94 8.40 9.04 13.09
N ALA A 95 8.31 7.82 12.59
CA ALA A 95 8.91 6.65 13.23
C ALA A 95 10.45 6.65 13.19
N ASP A 96 11.02 7.13 12.09
CA ASP A 96 12.41 6.88 11.68
C ASP A 96 13.16 8.17 11.33
N ARG A 97 12.80 9.33 11.91
CA ARG A 97 13.43 10.63 11.60
C ARG A 97 14.96 10.66 11.72
N ALA A 98 15.51 9.85 12.63
CA ALA A 98 16.95 9.77 12.90
C ALA A 98 17.65 8.65 12.10
N GLN A 99 16.91 7.88 11.32
CA GLN A 99 17.46 6.77 10.53
C GLN A 99 18.01 7.26 9.19
N PRO A 100 18.92 6.50 8.56
CA PRO A 100 19.38 6.80 7.22
C PRO A 100 18.22 6.85 6.21
N ALA A 101 18.20 7.86 5.33
CA ALA A 101 17.15 8.01 4.31
C ALA A 101 17.00 6.76 3.43
N GLN A 102 18.10 6.07 3.13
CA GLN A 102 18.08 4.82 2.37
C GLN A 102 17.26 3.72 3.05
N LEU A 103 17.30 3.64 4.38
CA LEU A 103 16.50 2.68 5.14
C LEU A 103 15.02 3.05 5.07
N VAL A 104 14.69 4.33 5.30
CA VAL A 104 13.31 4.85 5.22
C VAL A 104 12.69 4.59 3.86
N VAL A 105 13.40 4.96 2.79
CA VAL A 105 12.92 4.78 1.40
C VAL A 105 12.76 3.30 1.06
N ARG A 106 13.70 2.43 1.46
CA ARG A 106 13.58 0.98 1.22
C ARG A 106 12.41 0.37 1.99
N SER A 107 12.23 0.73 3.26
CA SER A 107 11.09 0.25 4.05
C SER A 107 9.77 0.72 3.46
N ALA A 108 9.66 1.99 3.04
CA ALA A 108 8.48 2.50 2.36
C ALA A 108 8.22 1.81 1.01
N ALA A 109 9.29 1.51 0.25
CA ALA A 109 9.18 0.78 -1.01
C ALA A 109 8.64 -0.63 -0.81
N LEU A 110 9.06 -1.34 0.23
CA LEU A 110 8.50 -2.65 0.59
C LEU A 110 7.00 -2.57 0.86
N VAL A 111 6.55 -1.52 1.57
CA VAL A 111 5.12 -1.29 1.84
C VAL A 111 4.36 -1.02 0.54
N GLY A 112 4.89 -0.16 -0.34
CA GLY A 112 4.29 0.13 -1.64
C GLY A 112 4.17 -1.09 -2.53
N VAL A 113 5.24 -1.87 -2.68
CA VAL A 113 5.24 -3.11 -3.48
C VAL A 113 4.28 -4.13 -2.90
N ALA A 114 4.23 -4.29 -1.57
CA ALA A 114 3.29 -5.20 -0.93
C ALA A 114 1.82 -4.82 -1.21
N ALA A 115 1.48 -3.53 -1.12
CA ALA A 115 0.14 -3.05 -1.42
C ALA A 115 -0.24 -3.31 -2.89
N MET A 116 0.65 -2.95 -3.82
CA MET A 116 0.46 -3.16 -5.25
C MET A 116 0.24 -4.63 -5.63
N VAL A 117 1.01 -5.53 -5.02
CA VAL A 117 0.87 -6.98 -5.26
C VAL A 117 -0.43 -7.50 -4.69
N VAL A 118 -0.90 -7.02 -3.54
CA VAL A 118 -2.17 -7.46 -2.96
C VAL A 118 -3.35 -6.94 -3.77
N ASP A 119 -3.36 -5.66 -4.13
CA ASP A 119 -4.48 -5.01 -4.80
C ASP A 119 -4.80 -5.67 -6.14
N ARG A 120 -3.75 -6.13 -6.85
CA ARG A 120 -3.87 -6.99 -8.04
C ARG A 120 -4.84 -8.17 -7.88
N PHE A 121 -4.93 -8.74 -6.67
CA PHE A 121 -5.72 -9.94 -6.40
C PHE A 121 -7.03 -9.65 -5.66
N VAL A 122 -7.35 -8.38 -5.38
CA VAL A 122 -8.50 -7.97 -4.54
C VAL A 122 -9.51 -7.12 -5.33
#